data_AF-A0A8S1YQ93-F1
#
_entry.id   AF-A0A8S1YQ93-F1
#
_cell.length_a   1.000
_cell.length_b   1.000
_cell.length_c   1.000
_cell.angle_alpha   90.00
_cell.angle_beta   90.00
_cell.angle_gamma   90.00
#
_symmetry.space_group_name_H-M   'P 1'
#
loop_
_entity.id
_entity.type
_entity.pdbx_description
1 polymer ?
#
loop_
_entity_poly.entity_id
_entity_poly.type
_entity_poly.pdbx_seq_one_letter_code
_entity_poly.pdbx_strand_id
1 'polypeptide(L)'
;MIKSSTLIFQGTKNGLNGESFWKEVNNKDNLLMIFQSKSDYIFGAYSPCKWVSNLNNYVQDDTLSSFIFSQTHNQVYPLKQDGKQYAIYCNSGYGPTFGFGHDFYININFSDGYCRLGYSYQFDQHKNQSDDPHLYGQNKPEIKECDIYQIKFI
;
A
#
# COMPACT_ATOMS: atom_id res chain seq x y z
N MET A 1 -17.89 1.89 -12.82
CA MET A 1 -17.49 3.28 -12.51
C MET A 1 -17.46 3.47 -11.00
N ILE A 2 -16.64 4.40 -10.48
CA ILE A 2 -16.65 4.75 -9.05
C ILE A 2 -17.95 5.50 -8.74
N LYS A 3 -18.70 5.00 -7.75
CA LYS A 3 -19.92 5.63 -7.23
C LYS A 3 -19.59 6.72 -6.22
N SER A 4 -18.66 6.44 -5.32
CA SER A 4 -18.25 7.35 -4.24
C SER A 4 -16.91 6.94 -3.65
N SER A 5 -16.20 7.90 -3.06
CA SER A 5 -15.03 7.68 -2.20
C SER A 5 -15.29 8.28 -0.82
N THR A 6 -14.92 7.57 0.24
CA THR A 6 -15.05 8.04 1.62
C THR A 6 -13.67 8.06 2.27
N LEU A 7 -13.23 9.23 2.76
CA LEU A 7 -12.01 9.34 3.56
C LEU A 7 -12.24 8.64 4.91
N ILE A 8 -11.47 7.61 5.20
CA ILE A 8 -11.59 6.81 6.45
C ILE A 8 -10.41 7.02 7.40
N PHE A 9 -9.27 7.51 6.88
CA PHE A 9 -8.09 7.79 7.68
C PHE A 9 -7.36 8.98 7.08
N GLN A 10 -6.93 9.90 7.94
CA GLN A 10 -6.06 11.02 7.62
C GLN A 10 -4.96 11.10 8.69
N GLY A 11 -3.71 10.94 8.30
CA GLY A 11 -2.56 10.85 9.20
C GLY A 11 -2.45 12.01 10.17
N THR A 12 -2.65 13.25 9.70
CA THR A 12 -2.66 14.44 10.56
C THR A 12 -3.79 14.50 11.59
N LYS A 13 -4.90 13.78 11.37
CA LYS A 13 -6.04 13.71 12.31
C LYS A 13 -6.01 12.48 13.21
N ASN A 14 -5.69 11.33 12.64
CA ASN A 14 -5.75 10.03 13.30
C ASN A 14 -4.41 9.65 13.98
N GLY A 15 -3.31 10.27 13.57
CA GLY A 15 -1.96 9.90 13.96
C GLY A 15 -1.37 8.81 13.05
N LEU A 16 -0.12 9.00 12.64
CA LEU A 16 0.65 8.07 11.80
C LEU A 16 1.26 6.95 12.64
N ASN A 17 0.41 6.02 13.08
CA ASN A 17 0.81 4.81 13.79
C ASN A 17 -0.14 3.66 13.43
N GLY A 18 0.32 2.42 13.62
CA GLY A 18 -0.45 1.27 13.17
C GLY A 18 -1.66 0.94 14.03
N GLU A 19 -1.75 1.38 15.28
CA GLU A 19 -2.99 1.26 16.07
C GLU A 19 -4.10 2.07 15.40
N SER A 20 -3.84 3.35 15.09
CA SER A 20 -4.77 4.21 14.36
C SER A 20 -5.08 3.68 12.97
N PHE A 21 -4.08 3.17 12.24
CA PHE A 21 -4.29 2.56 10.92
C PHE A 21 -5.21 1.34 11.00
N TRP A 22 -4.87 0.32 11.80
CA TRP A 22 -5.66 -0.91 11.89
C TRP A 22 -7.04 -0.69 12.46
N LYS A 23 -7.22 0.28 13.37
CA LYS A 23 -8.54 0.70 13.84
C LYS A 23 -9.45 1.12 12.69
N GLU A 24 -8.93 1.87 11.72
CA GLU A 24 -9.73 2.36 10.60
C GLU A 24 -9.82 1.37 9.43
N VAL A 25 -8.78 0.57 9.14
CA VAL A 25 -8.79 -0.31 7.95
C VAL A 25 -9.34 -1.71 8.20
N ASN A 26 -9.36 -2.19 9.44
CA ASN A 26 -9.75 -3.56 9.73
C ASN A 26 -11.19 -3.87 9.27
N ASN A 27 -11.36 -5.02 8.62
CA ASN A 27 -12.57 -5.50 7.96
C ASN A 27 -13.09 -4.63 6.80
N LYS A 28 -12.26 -3.73 6.25
CA LYS A 28 -12.59 -2.95 5.05
C LYS A 28 -11.92 -3.51 3.81
N ASP A 29 -12.55 -3.27 2.67
CA ASP A 29 -12.09 -3.61 1.33
C ASP A 29 -12.10 -2.36 0.44
N ASN A 30 -11.61 -2.48 -0.79
CA ASN A 30 -11.61 -1.42 -1.79
C ASN A 30 -10.92 -0.14 -1.27
N LEU A 31 -9.71 -0.29 -0.74
CA LEU A 31 -8.97 0.80 -0.13
C LEU A 31 -7.96 1.38 -1.12
N LEU A 32 -8.04 2.69 -1.35
CA LEU A 32 -7.00 3.49 -1.98
C LEU A 32 -6.22 4.20 -0.87
N MET A 33 -4.93 3.89 -0.77
CA MET A 33 -4.02 4.50 0.21
C MET A 33 -3.06 5.44 -0.53
N ILE A 34 -3.00 6.69 -0.10
CA ILE A 34 -2.16 7.73 -0.69
C ILE A 34 -1.23 8.25 0.40
N PHE A 35 0.07 8.26 0.12
CA PHE A 35 1.11 8.66 1.06
C PHE A 35 1.93 9.81 0.48
N GLN A 36 2.36 10.70 1.37
CA GLN A 36 3.38 11.69 1.09
C GLN A 36 4.59 11.43 2.01
N SER A 37 5.79 11.26 1.47
CA SER A 37 7.03 11.17 2.27
C SER A 37 7.51 12.56 2.71
N LYS A 38 8.46 12.60 3.65
CA LYS A 38 9.17 13.84 4.02
C LYS A 38 9.99 14.45 2.88
N SER A 39 10.37 13.66 1.88
CA SER A 39 10.99 14.13 0.64
C SER A 39 9.96 14.60 -0.40
N ASP A 40 8.69 14.76 0.00
CA ASP A 40 7.56 15.23 -0.81
C ASP A 40 7.20 14.32 -2.01
N TYR A 41 7.59 13.04 -1.97
CA TYR A 41 7.14 12.06 -2.95
C TYR A 41 5.71 11.63 -2.63
N ILE A 42 4.86 11.57 -3.67
CA ILE A 42 3.48 11.10 -3.58
C ILE A 42 3.38 9.75 -4.28
N PHE A 43 2.90 8.76 -3.54
CA PHE A 43 2.80 7.37 -3.98
C PHE A 43 1.70 6.67 -3.21
N GLY A 44 1.41 5.42 -3.57
CA GLY A 44 0.43 4.64 -2.83
C GLY A 44 0.06 3.36 -3.52
N ALA A 45 -1.07 2.82 -3.08
CA ALA A 45 -1.58 1.58 -3.62
C ALA A 45 -3.09 1.48 -3.46
N TYR A 46 -3.71 0.70 -4.33
CA TYR A 46 -5.10 0.28 -4.23
C TYR A 46 -5.18 -1.24 -4.16
N SER A 47 -6.13 -1.75 -3.38
CA SER A 47 -6.50 -3.16 -3.42
C SER A 47 -8.01 -3.34 -3.15
N PRO A 48 -8.71 -4.22 -3.91
CA PRO A 48 -10.07 -4.64 -3.60
C PRO A 48 -10.11 -5.66 -2.45
N CYS A 49 -8.97 -6.22 -2.04
CA CYS A 49 -8.91 -7.22 -0.97
C CYS A 49 -9.38 -6.63 0.37
N LYS A 50 -9.98 -7.51 1.19
CA LYS A 50 -10.36 -7.17 2.56
C LYS A 50 -9.15 -7.22 3.49
N TRP A 51 -8.94 -6.15 4.25
CA TRP A 51 -7.89 -6.02 5.24
C TRP A 51 -8.34 -6.60 6.58
N VAL A 52 -7.67 -7.64 7.09
CA VAL A 52 -8.05 -8.33 8.34
C VAL A 52 -6.84 -8.42 9.27
N SER A 53 -6.86 -7.67 10.37
CA SER A 53 -5.68 -7.46 11.22
C SER A 53 -5.05 -8.74 11.77
N ASN A 54 -5.87 -9.76 12.05
CA ASN A 54 -5.43 -11.00 12.71
C ASN A 54 -5.24 -12.17 11.74
N LEU A 55 -5.17 -11.90 10.43
CA LEU A 55 -5.04 -12.96 9.42
C LEU A 55 -3.64 -13.63 9.46
N ASN A 56 -2.59 -12.83 9.69
CA ASN A 56 -1.18 -13.26 9.65
C ASN A 56 -0.79 -13.96 8.32
N ASN A 57 -1.40 -13.54 7.21
CA ASN A 57 -1.20 -14.19 5.92
C ASN A 57 -1.41 -13.20 4.76
N TYR A 58 -1.03 -13.64 3.56
CA TYR A 58 -1.35 -12.97 2.31
C TYR A 58 -2.82 -13.12 1.96
N VAL A 59 -3.37 -12.12 1.26
CA VAL A 59 -4.71 -12.14 0.68
C VAL A 59 -4.57 -12.12 -0.84
N GLN A 60 -5.30 -13.03 -1.49
CA GLN A 60 -5.34 -13.15 -2.94
C GLN A 60 -6.28 -12.11 -3.55
N ASP A 61 -5.87 -11.50 -4.67
CA ASP A 61 -6.73 -10.68 -5.52
C ASP A 61 -6.99 -11.41 -6.85
N ASP A 62 -8.12 -12.09 -6.96
CA ASP A 62 -8.51 -12.78 -8.20
C ASP A 62 -8.94 -11.85 -9.33
N THR A 63 -9.22 -10.58 -9.01
CA THR A 63 -9.63 -9.59 -10.01
C THR A 63 -8.43 -8.93 -10.71
N LEU A 64 -7.23 -9.07 -10.15
CA LEU A 64 -6.01 -8.37 -10.55
C LEU A 64 -6.15 -6.83 -10.57
N SER A 65 -7.10 -6.29 -9.79
CA SER A 65 -7.36 -4.85 -9.77
C SER A 65 -6.43 -4.11 -8.82
N SER A 66 -5.66 -4.81 -7.98
CA SER A 66 -4.65 -4.17 -7.13
C SER A 66 -3.53 -3.54 -7.94
N PHE A 67 -3.06 -2.39 -7.51
CA PHE A 67 -1.91 -1.72 -8.11
C PHE A 67 -1.17 -0.87 -7.07
N ILE A 68 0.13 -0.70 -7.28
CA ILE A 68 0.94 0.32 -6.61
C ILE A 68 1.10 1.47 -7.61
N PHE A 69 1.26 2.71 -7.16
CA PHE A 69 1.53 3.84 -8.02
C PHE A 69 2.54 4.81 -7.40
N SER A 70 3.22 5.55 -8.26
CA SER A 70 3.99 6.73 -7.91
C SER A 70 3.46 7.90 -8.72
N GLN A 71 2.85 8.87 -8.04
CA GLN A 71 2.39 10.10 -8.68
C GLN A 71 3.60 10.97 -9.07
N THR A 72 4.64 11.01 -8.24
CA THR A 72 5.87 11.77 -8.51
C THR A 72 6.57 11.31 -9.78
N HIS A 73 6.59 10.00 -10.05
CA HIS A 73 7.18 9.44 -11.27
C HIS A 73 6.17 9.21 -12.41
N ASN A 74 4.88 9.51 -12.19
CA ASN A 74 3.79 9.23 -13.13
C ASN A 74 3.79 7.77 -13.61
N GLN A 75 3.88 6.84 -12.66
CA GLN A 75 3.98 5.39 -12.91
C GLN A 75 2.94 4.62 -12.11
N VAL A 76 2.44 3.54 -12.72
CA VAL A 76 1.54 2.56 -12.09
C VAL A 76 2.17 1.18 -12.27
N TYR A 77 2.08 0.37 -11.23
CA TYR A 77 2.62 -0.97 -11.13
C TYR A 77 1.45 -1.93 -10.89
N PRO A 78 0.85 -2.50 -11.95
CA PRO A 78 -0.25 -3.45 -11.80
C PRO A 78 0.20 -4.75 -11.11
N LEU A 79 -0.73 -5.39 -10.40
CA LEU A 79 -0.52 -6.74 -9.88
C LEU A 79 -0.33 -7.73 -11.03
N LYS A 80 0.66 -8.63 -10.90
CA LYS A 80 0.88 -9.68 -11.89
C LYS A 80 -0.04 -10.87 -11.67
N GLN A 81 -0.32 -11.61 -12.74
CA GLN A 81 -1.08 -12.86 -12.68
C GLN A 81 -0.44 -13.89 -11.73
N ASP A 82 0.89 -14.05 -11.77
CA ASP A 82 1.65 -14.96 -10.90
C ASP A 82 1.87 -14.39 -9.49
N GLY A 83 1.63 -13.09 -9.30
CA GLY A 83 1.68 -12.39 -8.01
C GLY A 83 0.35 -12.39 -7.26
N LYS A 84 -0.75 -12.84 -7.88
CA LYS A 84 -2.12 -12.58 -7.38
C LYS A 84 -2.40 -13.09 -5.98
N GLN A 85 -1.81 -14.23 -5.61
CA GLN A 85 -1.95 -14.85 -4.28
C GLN A 85 -1.24 -14.09 -3.16
N TYR A 86 -0.46 -13.07 -3.51
CA TYR A 86 0.34 -12.26 -2.62
C TYR A 86 0.00 -10.76 -2.75
N ALA A 87 -1.23 -10.42 -3.14
CA ALA A 87 -1.61 -9.04 -3.46
C ALA A 87 -1.36 -8.10 -2.28
N ILE A 88 -1.87 -8.46 -1.09
CA ILE A 88 -1.60 -7.76 0.17
C ILE A 88 -1.21 -8.76 1.26
N TYR A 89 -0.52 -8.28 2.29
CA TYR A 89 -0.25 -9.05 3.50
C TYR A 89 -0.95 -8.39 4.69
N CYS A 90 -1.67 -9.17 5.48
CA CYS A 90 -2.43 -8.67 6.63
C CYS A 90 -1.91 -9.26 7.93
N ASN A 91 -1.32 -8.39 8.77
CA ASN A 91 -0.81 -8.71 10.10
C ASN A 91 -0.77 -7.43 10.93
N SER A 92 -1.36 -7.43 12.11
CA SER A 92 -1.45 -6.26 12.99
C SER A 92 -0.10 -5.72 13.47
N GLY A 93 0.98 -6.51 13.41
CA GLY A 93 2.35 -6.08 13.66
C GLY A 93 3.02 -5.33 12.50
N TYR A 94 2.35 -5.24 11.34
CA TYR A 94 2.81 -4.59 10.13
C TYR A 94 1.91 -3.39 9.80
N GLY A 95 2.41 -2.43 9.04
CA GLY A 95 1.56 -1.43 8.39
C GLY A 95 1.08 -1.91 7.00
N PRO A 96 0.73 -0.98 6.10
CA PRO A 96 0.42 -1.30 4.71
C PRO A 96 1.51 -2.16 4.06
N THR A 97 1.13 -3.33 3.56
CA THR A 97 2.06 -4.29 2.95
C THR A 97 1.44 -4.91 1.69
N PHE A 98 2.15 -4.79 0.57
CA PHE A 98 1.73 -5.27 -0.75
C PHE A 98 2.86 -6.12 -1.36
N GLY A 99 2.51 -7.30 -1.88
CA GLY A 99 3.42 -8.18 -2.60
C GLY A 99 4.27 -9.11 -1.73
N PHE A 100 4.66 -10.28 -2.26
CA PHE A 100 5.42 -11.32 -1.57
C PHE A 100 6.83 -10.88 -1.19
N GLY A 101 7.46 -10.06 -2.02
CA GLY A 101 8.78 -9.48 -1.76
C GLY A 101 8.73 -8.22 -0.92
N HIS A 102 7.53 -7.83 -0.44
CA HIS A 102 7.22 -6.48 0.01
C HIS A 102 7.56 -5.46 -1.08
N ASP A 103 6.93 -5.64 -2.24
CA ASP A 103 6.97 -4.67 -3.34
C ASP A 103 6.69 -3.25 -2.81
N PHE A 104 5.80 -3.13 -1.83
CA PHE A 104 5.61 -1.94 -1.02
C PHE A 104 5.28 -2.28 0.44
N TYR A 105 6.11 -1.84 1.37
CA TYR A 105 5.92 -2.02 2.81
C TYR A 105 6.20 -0.75 3.61
N ILE A 106 5.24 -0.38 4.47
CA ILE A 106 5.41 0.63 5.53
C ILE A 106 5.23 -0.07 6.88
N ASN A 107 6.16 0.17 7.80
CA ASN A 107 6.13 -0.35 9.16
C ASN A 107 4.98 0.30 9.98
N ILE A 108 4.56 -0.36 11.07
CA ILE A 108 3.56 0.13 12.04
C ILE A 108 3.88 1.55 12.57
N ASN A 109 5.15 1.97 12.57
CA ASN A 109 5.54 3.31 13.01
C ASN A 109 5.48 4.40 11.91
N PHE A 110 5.11 4.06 10.68
CA PHE A 110 5.03 4.96 9.51
C PHE A 110 6.32 5.75 9.20
N SER A 111 7.44 5.43 9.84
CA SER A 111 8.74 6.04 9.60
C SER A 111 9.73 5.09 8.93
N ASP A 112 9.53 3.78 9.13
CA ASP A 112 10.34 2.72 8.56
C ASP A 112 9.55 1.91 7.52
N GLY A 113 10.27 1.10 6.75
CA GLY A 113 9.72 0.31 5.65
C GLY A 113 10.70 0.20 4.50
N TYR A 114 10.28 -0.50 3.45
CA TYR A 114 11.09 -0.65 2.24
C TYR A 114 10.21 -0.94 1.03
N CYS A 115 10.81 -0.79 -0.15
CA CYS A 115 10.19 -1.09 -1.43
C CYS A 115 11.10 -2.02 -2.23
N ARG A 116 10.51 -3.09 -2.77
CA ARG A 116 11.18 -4.06 -3.65
C ARG A 116 10.29 -4.38 -4.85
N LEU A 117 9.95 -3.36 -5.63
CA LEU A 117 9.08 -3.52 -6.80
C LEU A 117 9.60 -4.60 -7.76
N GLY A 118 8.68 -5.34 -8.35
CA GLY A 118 8.99 -6.35 -9.37
C GLY A 118 8.87 -7.79 -8.88
N TYR A 119 8.46 -8.06 -7.64
CA TYR A 119 8.10 -9.40 -7.19
C TYR A 119 6.66 -9.71 -7.62
N SER A 120 5.66 -9.25 -6.87
CA SER A 120 4.24 -9.47 -7.16
C SER A 120 3.66 -8.41 -8.09
N TYR A 121 4.19 -7.20 -8.08
CA TYR A 121 3.73 -6.09 -8.91
C TYR A 121 4.70 -5.86 -10.07
N GLN A 122 4.18 -5.40 -11.20
CA GLN A 122 4.98 -5.13 -12.40
C GLN A 122 5.96 -4.00 -12.15
N PHE A 123 7.17 -4.12 -12.69
CA PHE A 123 8.17 -3.06 -12.66
C PHE A 123 9.10 -3.23 -13.86
N ASP A 124 8.98 -2.32 -14.83
CA ASP A 124 9.60 -2.48 -16.15
C ASP A 124 11.12 -2.30 -16.12
N GLN A 125 11.69 -1.71 -15.05
CA GLN A 125 13.12 -1.45 -14.91
C GLN A 125 13.91 -2.64 -14.33
N HIS A 126 13.38 -3.87 -14.45
CA HIS A 126 13.85 -5.11 -13.82
C HIS A 126 13.59 -5.18 -12.31
N LYS A 127 13.51 -6.40 -11.76
CA LYS A 127 13.23 -6.63 -10.33
C LYS A 127 14.25 -5.90 -9.45
N ASN A 128 13.78 -5.05 -8.54
CA ASN A 128 14.61 -4.53 -7.47
C ASN A 128 14.82 -5.62 -6.42
N GLN A 129 15.99 -6.25 -6.43
CA GLN A 129 16.36 -7.27 -5.45
C GLN A 129 16.88 -6.67 -4.12
N SER A 130 17.00 -5.35 -4.05
CA SER A 130 17.39 -4.58 -2.87
C SER A 130 16.34 -3.52 -2.56
N ASP A 131 16.37 -3.01 -1.33
CA ASP A 131 15.53 -1.89 -0.91
C ASP A 131 15.81 -0.69 -1.83
N ASP A 132 14.77 -0.19 -2.51
CA ASP A 132 14.87 0.90 -3.48
C ASP A 132 14.13 2.15 -2.96
N PRO A 133 14.78 3.33 -2.92
CA PRO A 133 14.13 4.60 -2.59
C PRO A 133 13.05 5.05 -3.60
N HIS A 134 12.89 4.39 -4.75
CA HIS A 134 12.07 4.83 -5.89
C HIS A 134 10.68 5.36 -5.54
N LEU A 135 9.92 4.68 -4.67
CA LEU A 135 8.56 5.14 -4.35
C LEU A 135 8.51 6.42 -3.53
N TYR A 136 9.46 6.61 -2.60
CA TYR A 136 9.39 7.65 -1.57
C TYR A 136 10.56 8.65 -1.55
N GLY A 137 11.53 8.51 -2.46
CA GLY A 137 12.62 9.47 -2.72
C GLY A 137 13.77 9.45 -1.72
N GLN A 138 13.78 8.50 -0.78
CA GLN A 138 14.74 8.40 0.32
C GLN A 138 14.87 6.94 0.78
N ASN A 139 15.77 6.60 1.70
CA ASN A 139 16.02 5.19 2.07
C ASN A 139 14.89 4.54 2.89
N LYS A 140 14.11 5.33 3.63
CA LYS A 140 12.95 4.88 4.40
C LYS A 140 11.73 5.73 4.06
N PRO A 141 10.49 5.22 4.19
CA PRO A 141 9.29 5.97 3.81
C PRO A 141 9.15 7.33 4.49
N GLU A 142 9.45 7.42 5.79
CA GLU A 142 9.24 8.62 6.62
C GLU A 142 7.98 9.40 6.24
N ILE A 143 6.82 8.80 6.47
CA ILE A 143 5.55 9.35 6.03
C ILE A 143 5.28 10.68 6.75
N LYS A 144 4.96 11.70 5.94
CA LYS A 144 4.54 13.04 6.36
C LYS A 144 3.02 13.14 6.43
N GLU A 145 2.32 12.52 5.49
CA GLU A 145 0.85 12.44 5.46
C GLU A 145 0.39 11.13 4.81
N CYS A 146 -0.77 10.63 5.25
CA CYS A 146 -1.42 9.45 4.70
C CYS A 146 -2.94 9.67 4.67
N ASP A 147 -3.53 9.60 3.48
CA ASP A 147 -4.98 9.59 3.30
C ASP A 147 -5.41 8.22 2.77
N ILE A 148 -6.42 7.62 3.41
CA ILE A 148 -7.00 6.36 2.97
C ILE A 148 -8.46 6.57 2.64
N TYR A 149 -8.83 6.21 1.42
CA TYR A 149 -10.19 6.26 0.92
C TYR A 149 -10.75 4.86 0.73
N GLN A 150 -11.94 4.61 1.27
CA GLN A 150 -12.74 3.47 0.86
C GLN A 150 -13.54 3.83 -0.38
N ILE A 151 -13.36 3.06 -1.45
CA ILE A 151 -13.99 3.26 -2.75
C ILE A 151 -15.21 2.36 -2.87
N LYS A 152 -16.32 2.90 -3.36
CA LYS A 152 -17.52 2.13 -3.73
C LYS A 152 -17.72 2.20 -5.22
N PHE A 153 -17.90 1.03 -5.84
CA PHE A 153 -18.23 0.89 -7.25
C PHE A 153 -19.74 0.80 -7.45
N ILE A 154 -20.21 1.12 -8.66
CA ILE A 154 -21.59 0.93 -9.12
C ILE A 154 -21.78 -0.53 -9.52
#